data_AF-A0A9Q6A8R3-F1
#
_entry.id   AF-A0A9Q6A8R3-F1
#
_cell.length_a   1.000
_cell.length_b   1.000
_cell.length_c   1.000
_cell.angle_alpha   90.00
_cell.angle_beta   90.00
_cell.angle_gamma   90.00
#
_symmetry.space_group_name_H-M   'P 1'
#
loop_
_entity.id
_entity.type
_entity.pdbx_description
1 polymer ?
#
loop_
_entity_poly.entity_id
_entity_poly.type
_entity_poly.pdbx_seq_one_letter_code
_entity_poly.pdbx_strand_id
1 'polypeptide(L)' 'MKVIVTKEEAMLLDRYFEMMKNPQLPIVKRRVAKMHYDALYRQAKLRNIDEVNKELEPTC' A
#
# COMPACT_ATOMS: atom_id res chain seq x y z
N MET A 1 -5.66 -10.35 -7.46
CA MET A 1 -4.78 -10.44 -6.29
C MET A 1 -5.36 -9.54 -5.20
N LYS A 2 -5.93 -10.10 -4.13
CA LYS A 2 -6.39 -9.30 -2.98
C LYS A 2 -5.17 -9.04 -2.10
N VAL A 3 -4.83 -7.77 -1.87
CA VAL A 3 -3.74 -7.41 -0.95
C VAL A 3 -4.37 -7.24 0.42
N ILE A 4 -3.99 -8.08 1.37
CA ILE A 4 -4.37 -7.95 2.77
C ILE A 4 -3.54 -6.81 3.37
N VAL A 5 -4.23 -5.83 3.91
CA VAL A 5 -3.65 -4.65 4.59
C VAL A 5 -4.20 -4.59 6.00
N THR A 6 -3.42 -4.04 6.92
CA THR A 6 -3.94 -3.76 8.27
C THR A 6 -4.96 -2.62 8.23
N LYS A 7 -5.75 -2.47 9.29
CA LYS A 7 -6.71 -1.37 9.41
C LYS A 7 -6.04 0.01 9.34
N GLU A 8 -4.87 0.14 9.97
CA GLU A 8 -4.09 1.38 9.94
C GLU A 8 -3.56 1.68 8.54
N GLU A 9 -3.08 0.66 7.82
CA GLU A 9 -2.60 0.81 6.45
C GLU A 9 -3.73 1.19 5.50
N ALA A 10 -4.92 0.59 5.66
CA ALA A 10 -6.10 0.97 4.89
C ALA A 10 -6.43 2.47 5.09
N MET A 11 -6.43 2.95 6.34
CA MET A 11 -6.66 4.36 6.64
C MET A 11 -5.60 5.28 6.01
N LEU A 12 -4.33 4.87 6.02
CA LEU A 12 -3.24 5.64 5.41
C LEU A 12 -3.36 5.64 3.87
N LEU A 13 -3.67 4.50 3.27
CA LEU A 13 -3.89 4.39 1.82
C LEU A 13 -5.02 5.29 1.36
N ASP A 14 -6.16 5.28 2.07
CA ASP A 14 -7.31 6.15 1.77
C ASP A 14 -6.92 7.62 1.89
N ARG A 15 -6.21 8.00 2.96
CA ARG A 15 -5.73 9.38 3.15
C ARG A 15 -4.81 9.83 2.02
N TYR A 16 -3.84 9.01 1.62
CA TYR A 16 -2.95 9.36 0.51
C TYR A 16 -3.71 9.41 -0.82
N PHE A 17 -4.71 8.55 -1.01
CA PHE A 17 -5.56 8.56 -2.19
C PHE A 17 -6.39 9.84 -2.30
N GLU A 18 -6.99 10.30 -1.21
CA GLU A 18 -7.68 11.59 -1.15
C GLU A 18 -6.73 12.75 -1.46
N MET A 19 -5.53 12.74 -0.87
CA MET A 19 -4.52 13.77 -1.14
C MET A 19 -4.10 13.81 -2.61
N MET A 20 -3.91 12.65 -3.26
CA MET A 20 -3.58 12.57 -4.68
C MET A 20 -4.68 13.17 -5.57
N LYS A 21 -5.95 12.91 -5.21
CA LYS A 21 -7.11 13.37 -5.98
C LYS A 21 -7.48 14.83 -5.72
N ASN A 22 -7.02 15.43 -4.63
CA ASN A 22 -7.37 16.81 -4.28
C ASN A 22 -6.68 17.82 -5.22
N PRO A 23 -7.43 18.49 -6.12
CA PRO A 23 -6.85 19.42 -7.09
C PRO A 23 -6.34 20.72 -6.44
N GLN A 24 -6.80 21.04 -5.23
CA GLN A 24 -6.37 22.23 -4.48
C GLN A 24 -4.97 22.07 -3.89
N LEU A 25 -4.45 20.84 -3.80
CA LEU A 25 -3.10 20.61 -3.30
C LEU A 25 -2.05 20.87 -4.40
N PRO A 26 -0.90 21.47 -4.04
CA PRO A 26 0.23 21.60 -4.93
C PRO A 26 0.64 20.25 -5.54
N ILE A 27 1.05 20.26 -6.81
CA ILE A 27 1.45 19.06 -7.55
C ILE A 27 2.53 18.27 -6.79
N VAL A 28 3.47 18.97 -6.14
CA VAL A 28 4.52 18.34 -5.32
C VAL A 28 3.93 17.50 -4.19
N LYS A 29 2.95 18.04 -3.43
CA LYS A 29 2.31 17.31 -2.34
C LYS A 29 1.55 16.08 -2.85
N ARG A 30 0.87 16.20 -3.99
CA ARG A 30 0.19 15.07 -4.64
C ARG A 30 1.16 13.98 -5.09
N ARG A 31 2.32 14.35 -5.63
CA ARG A 31 3.38 13.41 -6.01
C ARG A 31 3.96 12.69 -4.80
N VAL A 32 4.22 13.42 -3.70
CA VAL A 32 4.68 12.81 -2.45
C VAL A 32 3.64 11.84 -1.89
N ALA A 33 2.36 12.21 -1.88
CA ALA A 33 1.28 11.30 -1.48
C ALA A 33 1.24 10.03 -2.36
N LYS A 34 1.42 10.17 -3.68
CA LYS A 34 1.53 9.03 -4.59
C LYS A 34 2.71 8.12 -4.27
N MET A 35 3.89 8.69 -3.99
CA MET A 35 5.06 7.91 -3.61
C MET A 35 4.82 7.11 -2.33
N HIS A 36 4.21 7.71 -1.31
CA HIS A 36 3.87 7.01 -0.07
C HIS A 36 2.81 5.93 -0.29
N TYR A 37 1.78 6.22 -1.08
CA TYR A 37 0.76 5.24 -1.46
C TYR A 37 1.38 4.03 -2.17
N ASP A 38 2.19 4.26 -3.20
CA ASP A 38 2.84 3.21 -3.99
C ASP A 38 3.79 2.37 -3.12
N ALA A 39 4.55 3.01 -2.22
CA ALA A 39 5.45 2.33 -1.31
C ALA A 39 4.69 1.43 -0.32
N LEU A 40 3.64 1.94 0.32
CA LEU A 40 2.85 1.21 1.29
C LEU A 40 2.10 0.03 0.65
N TYR A 41 1.52 0.26 -0.53
CA TYR A 41 0.86 -0.81 -1.29
C TYR A 41 1.85 -1.89 -1.73
N ARG A 42 3.06 -1.52 -2.16
CA ARG A 42 4.11 -2.47 -2.51
C ARG A 42 4.57 -3.28 -1.30
N GLN A 43 4.77 -2.63 -0.15
CA GLN A 43 5.13 -3.32 1.10
C GLN A 43 4.05 -4.33 1.50
N ALA A 44 2.77 -3.92 1.48
CA ALA A 44 1.68 -4.84 1.77
C ALA A 44 1.65 -6.00 0.78
N LYS A 45 1.79 -5.72 -0.53
CA LYS A 45 1.82 -6.77 -1.56
C LYS A 45 2.96 -7.76 -1.35
N LEU A 46 4.16 -7.29 -0.99
CA LEU A 46 5.31 -8.16 -0.69
C LEU A 46 5.04 -9.07 0.50
N ARG A 47 4.50 -8.54 1.60
CA ARG A 47 4.12 -9.38 2.76
C ARG A 47 3.08 -10.44 2.40
N ASN A 48 2.09 -10.10 1.57
CA ASN A 48 1.11 -11.07 1.11
C ASN A 48 1.76 -12.17 0.26
N ILE A 49 2.78 -11.83 -0.55
CA ILE A 49 3.53 -12.82 -1.32
C ILE A 49 4.39 -13.69 -0.39
N ASP A 50 5.04 -13.11 0.62
CA ASP A 50 5.83 -13.85 1.60
C ASP A 50 4.96 -14.78 2.48
N GLU A 51 3.75 -14.35 2.86
CA GLU A 51 2.78 -15.23 3.54
C GLU A 51 2.35 -16.39 2.65
N VAL A 52 2.00 -16.11 1.38
CA VAL A 52 1.65 -17.16 0.40
C VAL A 52 2.83 -18.11 0.16
N ASN A 53 4.07 -17.60 0.09
CA ASN A 53 5.26 -18.43 -0.08
C ASN A 53 5.60 -19.25 1.17
N LYS A 54 5.35 -18.74 2.38
CA LYS A 54 5.49 -19.50 3.63
C LYS A 54 4.52 -20.66 3.73
N GLU A 55 3.30 -20.53 3.19
CA GLU A 55 2.34 -21.64 3.11
C GLU A 55 2.72 -22.66 2.03
N LEU A 56 3.61 -22.31 1.10
CA LEU A 56 4.09 -23.17 0.01
C LEU A 56 5.40 -23.89 0.31
N GLU A 57 6.10 -23.58 1.41
CA GLU A 57 7.27 -24.37 1.83
C GLU A 57 6.77 -25.67 2.51
N PRO A 58 6.99 -26.85 1.90
CA PRO A 58 6.73 -28.10 2.59
C PRO A 58 7.68 -28.19 3.77
N THR A 59 7.13 -28.46 4.96
CA THR A 59 7.90 -29.03 6.07
C THR A 59 8.63 -30.27 5.56
N CYS A 60 9.95 -30.13 5.35
CA CYS A 60 10.89 -31.24 5.30
C CYS A 60 11.32 -31.60 6.73
#